data_AF-A0A3M2DWT7-F1
#
_entry.id   AF-A0A3M2DWT7-F1
#
_cell.length_a   1.000
_cell.length_b   1.000
_cell.length_c   1.000
_cell.angle_alpha   90.00
_cell.angle_beta   90.00
_cell.angle_gamma   90.00
#
_symmetry.space_group_name_H-M   'P 1'
#
loop_
_entity.id
_entity.type
_entity.pdbx_description
1 polymer ?
#
loop_
_entity_poly.entity_id
_entity_poly.type
_entity_poly.pdbx_seq_one_letter_code
_entity_poly.pdbx_strand_id
1 'polypeptide(L)'
;MKLKFDPSLEYQREAIDAILGVFDGQPIAQTDFELSLTSAAGGLFQSELGVGNNIVLPEDEILANVQKIQEANNIEKVPALQGMNFSVEMETGTGKTYVYLRTIFELSKTYGFKKFIIVVPSVAIREGVLKSIDMMQEHFKTLYDNVPFDYFVYDSKRLGKVRQFATSNQIQIMIINIQSFQKDVADKPLEEMTEDELKKLNVINRENDRMSGRRPIEFIQATNPFVIIDEPQSVDNTEKSRRAIANLNPAATLRYSATHRNPYNLLYRLDPIRAYDLRLVKRIEVASIRSDDSFNDAYVKLLKTDNKNGIKAQVEIHKKGSNGPKKAKLWVKQGDDLFVKSGEIDMYRNGYIVQNIDCTPGAEYIEFNQGRFLELGQEIGGLGDEVMKAQVWET
;
A
#
# COMPACT_ATOMS: atom_id res chain seq x y z
N MET A 1 20.50 18.61 4.11
CA MET A 1 20.73 17.37 4.88
C MET A 1 20.86 16.23 3.88
N LYS A 2 22.01 15.53 3.80
CA LYS A 2 22.16 14.32 2.97
C LYS A 2 21.77 13.11 3.83
N LEU A 3 20.86 12.28 3.35
CA LEU A 3 20.51 11.00 3.99
C LEU A 3 21.68 10.03 3.81
N LYS A 4 22.03 9.27 4.87
CA LYS A 4 23.01 8.20 4.81
C LYS A 4 22.26 6.87 4.85
N PHE A 5 22.39 6.07 3.80
CA PHE A 5 21.79 4.74 3.72
C PHE A 5 22.78 3.71 4.27
N ASP A 6 22.27 2.74 5.03
CA ASP A 6 23.07 1.65 5.58
C ASP A 6 22.86 0.36 4.76
N PRO A 7 23.86 -0.09 3.97
CA PRO A 7 23.75 -1.30 3.18
C PRO A 7 23.98 -2.59 3.99
N SER A 8 24.31 -2.49 5.27
CA SER A 8 24.68 -3.63 6.12
C SER A 8 23.53 -4.24 6.93
N LEU A 9 22.31 -3.68 6.81
CA LEU A 9 21.14 -4.19 7.51
C LEU A 9 20.80 -5.62 7.08
N GLU A 10 21.01 -6.57 7.98
CA GLU A 10 20.93 -8.01 7.71
C GLU A 10 19.55 -8.44 7.21
N TYR A 11 18.47 -8.02 7.87
CA TYR A 11 17.11 -8.34 7.46
C TYR A 11 16.73 -7.82 6.05
N GLN A 12 17.35 -6.72 5.60
CA GLN A 12 17.18 -6.23 4.24
C GLN A 12 17.97 -7.09 3.27
N ARG A 13 19.17 -7.52 3.68
CA ARG A 13 20.01 -8.39 2.88
C ARG A 13 19.41 -9.77 2.71
N GLU A 14 18.87 -10.38 3.78
CA GLU A 14 18.13 -11.65 3.74
C GLU A 14 16.98 -11.60 2.71
N ALA A 15 16.19 -10.52 2.70
CA ALA A 15 15.09 -10.35 1.76
C ALA A 15 15.57 -10.27 0.28
N ILE A 16 16.72 -9.62 0.05
CA ILE A 16 17.31 -9.51 -1.29
C ILE A 16 17.90 -10.85 -1.73
N ASP A 17 18.67 -11.51 -0.86
CA ASP A 17 19.30 -12.79 -1.12
C ASP A 17 18.26 -13.89 -1.37
N ALA A 18 17.10 -13.83 -0.70
CA ALA A 18 15.98 -14.72 -0.97
C ALA A 18 15.47 -14.61 -2.43
N ILE A 19 15.49 -13.41 -3.02
CA ILE A 19 15.12 -13.22 -4.44
C ILE A 19 16.25 -13.69 -5.37
N LEU A 20 17.50 -13.38 -5.04
CA LEU A 20 18.65 -13.80 -5.84
C LEU A 20 18.74 -15.33 -5.91
N GLY A 21 18.51 -16.01 -4.79
CA GLY A 21 18.59 -17.46 -4.68
C GLY A 21 17.57 -18.21 -5.53
N VAL A 22 16.47 -17.56 -5.94
CA VAL A 22 15.50 -18.18 -6.86
C VAL A 22 16.18 -18.57 -8.17
N PHE A 23 17.16 -17.79 -8.59
CA PHE A 23 17.88 -17.97 -9.85
C PHE A 23 19.25 -18.63 -9.65
N ASP A 24 19.49 -19.29 -8.50
CA ASP A 24 20.70 -20.09 -8.31
C ASP A 24 20.85 -21.12 -9.44
N GLY A 25 22.02 -21.18 -10.07
CA GLY A 25 22.28 -22.01 -11.26
C GLY A 25 22.19 -21.25 -12.59
N GLN A 26 21.59 -20.05 -12.61
CA GLN A 26 21.58 -19.18 -13.79
C GLN A 26 23.02 -18.75 -14.12
N PRO A 27 23.40 -18.70 -15.41
CA PRO A 27 24.71 -18.18 -15.81
C PRO A 27 24.97 -16.77 -15.25
N ILE A 28 26.09 -16.64 -14.55
CA ILE A 28 26.53 -15.37 -13.94
C ILE A 28 26.82 -14.35 -15.04
N ALA A 29 26.64 -13.07 -14.74
CA ALA A 29 27.03 -11.98 -15.62
C ALA A 29 28.51 -12.10 -16.03
N GLN A 30 28.77 -12.37 -17.32
CA GLN A 30 30.12 -12.26 -17.87
C GLN A 30 30.49 -10.79 -18.05
N THR A 31 31.75 -10.46 -17.79
CA THR A 31 32.28 -9.10 -17.96
C THR A 31 32.22 -8.70 -19.44
N ASP A 32 31.98 -7.42 -19.73
CA ASP A 32 31.66 -6.80 -21.05
C ASP A 32 32.63 -7.12 -22.23
N PHE A 33 33.61 -8.01 -22.08
CA PHE A 33 34.65 -8.30 -23.08
C PHE A 33 34.46 -9.61 -23.86
N GLU A 34 33.60 -10.54 -23.42
CA GLU A 34 33.25 -11.72 -24.22
C GLU A 34 31.84 -11.55 -24.81
N LEU A 35 31.75 -10.74 -25.87
CA LEU A 35 30.61 -10.77 -26.77
C LEU A 35 30.69 -12.08 -27.57
N SER A 36 30.37 -13.21 -26.94
CA SER A 36 30.22 -14.45 -27.69
C SER A 36 29.06 -14.26 -28.66
N LEU A 37 29.37 -14.40 -29.95
CA LEU A 37 28.42 -14.45 -31.07
C LEU A 37 27.44 -15.64 -30.97
N THR A 38 27.48 -16.42 -29.89
CA THR A 38 26.47 -17.40 -29.53
C THR A 38 25.41 -16.73 -28.66
N SER A 39 24.23 -16.55 -29.24
CA SER A 39 23.00 -15.90 -28.75
C SER A 39 22.38 -16.44 -27.44
N ALA A 40 23.14 -17.12 -26.56
CA ALA A 40 22.60 -17.82 -25.40
C ALA A 40 23.49 -17.79 -24.13
N ALA A 41 24.57 -17.01 -24.08
CA ALA A 41 25.45 -16.96 -22.90
C ALA A 41 25.17 -15.70 -22.06
N GLY A 42 24.29 -15.81 -21.06
CA GLY A 42 24.07 -14.78 -20.03
C GLY A 42 22.60 -14.42 -19.78
N GLY A 43 22.34 -13.52 -18.82
CA GLY A 43 21.00 -13.07 -18.45
C GLY A 43 20.30 -12.15 -19.45
N LEU A 44 20.82 -11.99 -20.66
CA LEU A 44 20.22 -11.17 -21.72
C LEU A 44 20.10 -11.93 -23.05
N PHE A 45 19.11 -11.56 -23.85
CA PHE A 45 18.95 -11.98 -25.25
C PHE A 45 18.73 -10.77 -26.15
N GLN A 46 19.01 -10.89 -27.44
CA GLN A 46 18.83 -9.83 -28.43
C GLN A 46 17.75 -10.20 -29.44
N SER A 47 16.88 -9.25 -29.75
CA SER A 47 15.80 -9.35 -30.75
C SER A 47 15.86 -8.15 -31.71
N GLU A 48 15.04 -8.17 -32.76
CA GLU A 48 14.88 -7.03 -33.68
C GLU A 48 14.37 -5.76 -32.98
N LEU A 49 13.67 -5.92 -31.84
CA LEU A 49 13.05 -4.82 -31.10
C LEU A 49 13.93 -4.29 -29.94
N GLY A 50 15.00 -5.01 -29.58
CA GLY A 50 15.91 -4.61 -28.51
C GLY A 50 16.55 -5.77 -27.76
N VAL A 51 17.01 -5.49 -26.54
CA VAL A 51 17.65 -6.45 -25.64
C VAL A 51 16.72 -6.76 -24.48
N GLY A 52 16.53 -8.03 -24.16
CA GLY A 52 15.66 -8.48 -23.08
C GLY A 52 16.36 -9.37 -22.06
N ASN A 53 15.74 -9.56 -20.89
CA ASN A 53 16.25 -10.49 -19.89
C ASN A 53 15.98 -11.94 -20.31
N ASN A 54 16.90 -12.83 -19.98
CA ASN A 54 16.81 -14.25 -20.33
C ASN A 54 17.04 -15.12 -19.11
N ILE A 55 16.00 -15.85 -18.67
CA ILE A 55 16.13 -16.88 -17.65
C ILE A 55 16.21 -18.21 -18.39
N VAL A 56 17.31 -18.95 -18.20
CA VAL A 56 17.55 -20.24 -18.87
C VAL A 56 17.28 -21.45 -17.97
N LEU A 57 17.04 -21.20 -16.69
CA LEU A 57 16.74 -22.25 -15.72
C LEU A 57 15.38 -22.88 -16.00
N PRO A 58 15.28 -24.23 -15.97
CA PRO A 58 14.01 -24.91 -16.08
C PRO A 58 13.18 -24.74 -14.80
N GLU A 59 11.85 -24.88 -14.91
CA GLU A 59 10.93 -24.59 -13.80
C GLU A 59 11.13 -25.50 -12.57
N ASP A 60 11.62 -26.73 -12.75
CA ASP A 60 11.93 -27.67 -11.69
C ASP A 60 13.15 -27.24 -10.86
N GLU A 61 14.19 -26.70 -11.50
CA GLU A 61 15.32 -26.08 -10.81
C GLU A 61 14.89 -24.83 -10.03
N ILE A 62 14.06 -23.98 -10.64
CA ILE A 62 13.48 -22.81 -9.95
C ILE A 62 12.66 -23.24 -8.74
N LEU A 63 11.83 -24.28 -8.86
CA LEU A 63 11.05 -24.82 -7.75
C LEU A 63 11.94 -25.35 -6.63
N ALA A 64 13.01 -26.07 -6.96
CA ALA A 64 13.97 -26.58 -5.98
C ALA A 64 14.64 -25.42 -5.21
N ASN A 65 15.03 -24.36 -5.92
CA ASN A 65 15.57 -23.14 -5.32
C ASN A 65 14.58 -22.46 -4.39
N VAL A 66 13.33 -22.28 -4.82
CA VAL A 66 12.24 -21.70 -4.00
C VAL A 66 12.05 -22.51 -2.72
N GLN A 67 11.97 -23.83 -2.81
CA GLN A 67 11.77 -24.70 -1.64
C GLN A 67 12.96 -24.66 -0.66
N LYS A 68 14.19 -24.54 -1.18
CA LYS A 68 15.40 -24.35 -0.36
C LYS A 68 15.38 -23.02 0.39
N ILE A 69 14.97 -21.94 -0.27
CA ILE A 69 14.80 -20.62 0.36
C ILE A 69 13.69 -20.66 1.42
N GLN A 70 12.56 -21.30 1.11
CA GLN A 70 11.45 -21.44 2.05
C GLN A 70 11.87 -22.19 3.30
N GLU A 71 12.63 -23.28 3.16
CA GLU A 71 13.20 -24.01 4.30
C GLU A 71 14.12 -23.14 5.14
N ALA A 72 15.05 -22.42 4.52
CA ALA A 72 15.98 -21.53 5.22
C ALA A 72 15.26 -20.40 5.97
N ASN A 73 14.15 -19.92 5.43
CA ASN A 73 13.34 -18.85 6.02
C ASN A 73 12.18 -19.34 6.92
N ASN A 74 12.11 -20.65 7.23
CA ASN A 74 11.03 -21.26 8.01
C ASN A 74 9.62 -20.95 7.44
N ILE A 75 9.51 -21.01 6.11
CA ILE A 75 8.26 -20.86 5.35
C ILE A 75 7.84 -22.24 4.83
N GLU A 76 6.55 -22.51 4.82
CA GLU A 76 5.99 -23.76 4.28
C GLU A 76 6.36 -23.90 2.79
N LYS A 77 6.89 -25.07 2.42
CA LYS A 77 7.30 -25.37 1.05
C LYS A 77 6.08 -25.46 0.14
N VAL A 78 6.11 -24.75 -0.99
CA VAL A 78 5.09 -24.94 -2.01
C VAL A 78 5.29 -26.27 -2.73
N PRO A 79 4.23 -27.05 -3.01
CA PRO A 79 4.34 -28.34 -3.69
C PRO A 79 4.63 -28.19 -5.19
N ALA A 80 4.27 -27.04 -5.77
CA ALA A 80 4.48 -26.70 -7.17
C ALA A 80 4.65 -25.19 -7.32
N LEU A 81 5.35 -24.77 -8.38
CA LEU A 81 5.63 -23.37 -8.65
C LEU A 81 4.35 -22.66 -9.11
N GLN A 82 4.01 -21.54 -8.46
CA GLN A 82 2.81 -20.74 -8.78
C GLN A 82 3.09 -19.72 -9.92
N GLY A 83 3.65 -20.24 -11.02
CA GLY A 83 4.29 -19.44 -12.08
C GLY A 83 5.49 -18.65 -11.56
N MET A 84 6.06 -17.79 -12.41
CA MET A 84 7.19 -16.91 -12.06
C MET A 84 6.76 -15.70 -11.22
N ASN A 85 6.02 -15.95 -10.13
CA ASN A 85 5.48 -14.96 -9.21
C ASN A 85 6.07 -15.18 -7.82
N PHE A 86 6.74 -14.19 -7.26
CA PHE A 86 7.44 -14.32 -5.99
C PHE A 86 7.03 -13.22 -5.03
N SER A 87 6.74 -13.58 -3.78
CA SER A 87 6.31 -12.66 -2.73
C SER A 87 7.38 -12.48 -1.66
N VAL A 88 7.57 -11.23 -1.25
CA VAL A 88 8.39 -10.82 -0.09
C VAL A 88 7.50 -10.03 0.85
N GLU A 89 7.40 -10.49 2.09
CA GLU A 89 6.64 -9.81 3.14
C GLU A 89 7.59 -9.02 4.05
N MET A 90 7.36 -7.71 4.13
CA MET A 90 8.13 -6.81 4.99
C MET A 90 7.20 -5.82 5.66
N GLU A 91 7.28 -5.75 6.99
CA GLU A 91 6.55 -4.75 7.78
C GLU A 91 6.82 -3.31 7.29
N THR A 92 5.81 -2.45 7.45
CA THR A 92 5.90 -1.02 7.16
C THR A 92 7.03 -0.36 7.97
N GLY A 93 7.69 0.64 7.37
CA GLY A 93 8.82 1.32 8.01
C GLY A 93 10.16 0.57 8.00
N THR A 94 10.22 -0.68 7.52
CA THR A 94 11.48 -1.47 7.49
C THR A 94 12.36 -1.23 6.25
N GLY A 95 11.93 -0.38 5.31
CA GLY A 95 12.72 -0.03 4.12
C GLY A 95 12.43 -0.87 2.87
N LYS A 96 11.19 -1.35 2.70
CA LYS A 96 10.72 -2.11 1.52
C LYS A 96 11.16 -1.52 0.16
N THR A 97 11.06 -0.20 0.02
CA THR A 97 11.49 0.53 -1.18
C THR A 97 12.98 0.42 -1.45
N TYR A 98 13.80 0.53 -0.41
CA TYR A 98 15.24 0.32 -0.54
C TYR A 98 15.55 -1.11 -0.96
N VAL A 99 14.88 -2.10 -0.35
CA VAL A 99 15.05 -3.52 -0.66
C VAL A 99 14.77 -3.79 -2.14
N TYR A 100 13.58 -3.47 -2.67
CA TYR A 100 13.30 -3.82 -4.06
C TYR A 100 14.17 -3.05 -5.06
N LEU A 101 14.56 -1.80 -4.75
CA LEU A 101 15.47 -1.04 -5.61
C LEU A 101 16.86 -1.67 -5.60
N ARG A 102 17.34 -2.08 -4.43
CA ARG A 102 18.63 -2.76 -4.30
C ARG A 102 18.61 -4.14 -4.98
N THR A 103 17.50 -4.88 -4.91
CA THR A 103 17.30 -6.14 -5.63
C THR A 103 17.52 -6.00 -7.13
N ILE A 104 17.10 -4.88 -7.74
CA ILE A 104 17.38 -4.59 -9.17
C ILE A 104 18.89 -4.63 -9.45
N PHE A 105 19.67 -3.93 -8.63
CA PHE A 105 21.12 -3.84 -8.82
C PHE A 105 21.81 -5.17 -8.52
N GLU A 106 21.40 -5.91 -7.49
CA GLU A 106 21.98 -7.22 -7.20
C GLU A 106 21.65 -8.26 -8.29
N LEU A 107 20.43 -8.26 -8.84
CA LEU A 107 20.04 -9.11 -9.97
C LEU A 107 20.88 -8.79 -11.20
N SER A 108 21.14 -7.50 -11.45
CA SER A 108 21.99 -7.05 -12.54
C SER A 108 23.45 -7.46 -12.35
N LYS A 109 24.00 -7.24 -11.16
CA LYS A 109 25.37 -7.60 -10.81
C LYS A 109 25.61 -9.11 -10.90
N THR A 110 24.68 -9.90 -10.40
CA THR A 110 24.84 -11.36 -10.27
C THR A 110 24.56 -12.06 -11.59
N TYR A 111 23.42 -11.76 -12.23
CA TYR A 111 22.92 -12.51 -13.38
C TYR A 111 22.89 -11.71 -14.69
N GLY A 112 23.15 -10.41 -14.64
CA GLY A 112 23.21 -9.57 -15.84
C GLY A 112 21.85 -9.06 -16.32
N PHE A 113 20.78 -9.21 -15.53
CA PHE A 113 19.47 -8.66 -15.87
C PHE A 113 19.49 -7.12 -15.91
N LYS A 114 18.79 -6.52 -16.87
CA LYS A 114 18.85 -5.07 -17.11
C LYS A 114 17.50 -4.40 -17.29
N LYS A 115 16.41 -5.15 -17.47
CA LYS A 115 15.09 -4.60 -17.82
C LYS A 115 14.13 -4.77 -16.66
N PHE A 116 13.74 -3.66 -16.03
CA PHE A 116 12.90 -3.66 -14.84
C PHE A 116 11.73 -2.69 -14.98
N ILE A 117 10.56 -3.11 -14.52
CA ILE A 117 9.35 -2.29 -14.46
C ILE A 117 8.85 -2.23 -13.03
N ILE A 118 8.66 -1.04 -12.48
CA ILE A 118 8.02 -0.84 -11.18
C ILE A 118 6.57 -0.41 -11.40
N VAL A 119 5.63 -1.22 -10.93
CA VAL A 119 4.20 -0.98 -11.03
C VAL A 119 3.69 -0.43 -9.70
N VAL A 120 3.09 0.76 -9.74
CA VAL A 120 2.57 1.44 -8.56
C VAL A 120 1.06 1.72 -8.70
N PRO A 121 0.29 1.80 -7.59
CA PRO A 121 -1.15 1.96 -7.66
C PRO A 121 -1.62 3.41 -7.82
N SER A 122 -0.77 4.40 -7.52
CA SER A 122 -1.15 5.81 -7.54
C SER A 122 -0.02 6.74 -7.98
N VAL A 123 -0.38 7.96 -8.39
CA VAL A 123 0.59 9.02 -8.72
C VAL A 123 1.42 9.40 -7.49
N ALA A 124 0.82 9.49 -6.30
CA ALA A 124 1.56 9.85 -5.09
C ALA A 124 2.67 8.83 -4.76
N ILE A 125 2.37 7.53 -4.86
CA ILE A 125 3.36 6.47 -4.65
C ILE A 125 4.44 6.53 -5.73
N ARG A 126 4.04 6.77 -7.00
CA ARG A 126 4.99 6.98 -8.11
C ARG A 126 6.01 8.08 -7.81
N GLU A 127 5.56 9.25 -7.37
CA GLU A 127 6.45 10.37 -7.02
C GLU A 127 7.35 10.01 -5.83
N GLY A 128 6.84 9.24 -4.85
CA GLY A 128 7.64 8.70 -3.74
C GLY A 128 8.76 7.77 -4.20
N VAL A 129 8.48 6.88 -5.17
CA VAL A 129 9.49 5.99 -5.78
C VAL A 129 10.53 6.79 -6.54
N LEU A 130 10.12 7.75 -7.38
CA LEU A 130 11.06 8.64 -8.09
C LEU A 130 11.98 9.36 -7.11
N LYS A 131 11.41 9.95 -6.07
CA LYS A 131 12.20 10.64 -5.05
C LYS A 131 13.17 9.71 -4.35
N SER A 132 12.77 8.46 -4.10
CA SER A 132 13.65 7.44 -3.51
C SER A 132 14.82 7.11 -4.42
N ILE A 133 14.58 6.90 -5.72
CA ILE A 133 15.64 6.68 -6.71
C ILE A 133 16.59 7.87 -6.76
N ASP A 134 16.07 9.11 -6.83
CA ASP A 134 16.88 10.34 -6.85
C ASP A 134 17.80 10.42 -5.62
N MET A 135 17.26 10.15 -4.42
CA MET A 135 18.00 10.23 -3.17
C MET A 135 19.05 9.12 -3.04
N MET A 136 18.77 7.93 -3.57
CA MET A 136 19.65 6.76 -3.46
C MET A 136 20.63 6.64 -4.64
N GLN A 137 20.57 7.52 -5.64
CA GLN A 137 21.40 7.42 -6.85
C GLN A 137 22.91 7.39 -6.54
N GLU A 138 23.39 8.32 -5.71
CA GLU A 138 24.81 8.38 -5.29
C GLU A 138 25.20 7.15 -4.46
N HIS A 139 24.27 6.68 -3.61
CA HIS A 139 24.45 5.48 -2.79
C HIS A 139 24.61 4.22 -3.65
N PHE A 140 23.71 3.98 -4.61
CA PHE A 140 23.80 2.81 -5.49
C PHE A 140 25.00 2.86 -6.43
N LYS A 141 25.36 4.03 -6.96
CA LYS A 141 26.60 4.19 -7.73
C LYS A 141 27.83 3.82 -6.91
N THR A 142 27.88 4.21 -5.63
CA THR A 142 29.00 3.86 -4.76
C THR A 142 29.00 2.37 -4.42
N LEU A 143 27.84 1.78 -4.17
CA LEU A 143 27.71 0.37 -3.77
C LEU A 143 27.96 -0.62 -4.92
N TYR A 144 27.73 -0.19 -6.16
CA TYR A 144 27.80 -1.03 -7.37
C TYR A 144 28.77 -0.45 -8.42
N ASP A 145 29.93 0.05 -7.98
CA ASP A 145 31.08 0.41 -8.84
C ASP A 145 30.74 1.36 -10.02
N ASN A 146 29.91 2.37 -9.75
CA ASN A 146 29.40 3.34 -10.71
C ASN A 146 28.65 2.73 -11.91
N VAL A 147 27.99 1.59 -11.71
CA VAL A 147 27.15 0.98 -12.75
C VAL A 147 26.15 2.00 -13.33
N PRO A 148 26.11 2.18 -14.66
CA PRO A 148 25.17 3.10 -15.26
C PRO A 148 23.76 2.53 -15.25
N PHE A 149 22.80 3.38 -14.86
CA PHE A 149 21.38 3.06 -14.91
C PHE A 149 20.56 4.30 -15.27
N ASP A 150 19.45 4.09 -15.97
CA ASP A 150 18.44 5.11 -16.22
C ASP A 150 17.09 4.68 -15.65
N TYR A 151 16.27 5.66 -15.29
CA TYR A 151 14.89 5.46 -14.89
C TYR A 151 13.99 6.52 -15.49
N PHE A 152 12.73 6.18 -15.74
CA PHE A 152 11.74 7.13 -16.23
C PHE A 152 10.32 6.66 -15.92
N VAL A 153 9.39 7.61 -15.84
CA VAL A 153 7.96 7.32 -15.81
C VAL A 153 7.44 7.12 -17.23
N TYR A 154 6.68 6.04 -17.45
CA TYR A 154 5.98 5.86 -18.71
C TYR A 154 5.01 7.02 -18.99
N ASP A 155 5.14 7.61 -20.17
CA ASP A 155 4.28 8.66 -20.69
C ASP A 155 3.97 8.34 -22.17
N SER A 156 2.69 8.20 -22.49
CA SER A 156 2.21 7.91 -23.85
C SER A 156 2.60 9.00 -24.87
N LYS A 157 2.96 10.20 -24.41
CA LYS A 157 3.46 11.29 -25.26
C LYS A 157 4.95 11.16 -25.57
N ARG A 158 5.70 10.34 -24.82
CA ARG A 158 7.16 10.21 -24.87
C ARG A 158 7.61 8.79 -25.24
N LEU A 159 7.00 8.20 -26.27
CA LEU A 159 7.26 6.83 -26.70
C LEU A 159 8.72 6.54 -27.08
N GLY A 160 9.51 7.55 -27.44
CA GLY A 160 10.96 7.40 -27.66
C GLY A 160 11.70 6.82 -26.44
N LYS A 161 11.22 7.09 -25.21
CA LYS A 161 11.77 6.49 -23.98
C LYS A 161 11.48 4.99 -23.87
N VAL A 162 10.34 4.52 -24.39
CA VAL A 162 10.03 3.08 -24.46
C VAL A 162 10.96 2.37 -25.44
N ARG A 163 11.25 2.99 -26.58
CA ARG A 163 12.26 2.47 -27.51
C ARG A 163 13.64 2.42 -26.86
N GLN A 164 14.06 3.49 -26.18
CA GLN A 164 15.33 3.54 -25.44
C GLN A 164 15.40 2.46 -24.35
N PHE A 165 14.29 2.25 -23.62
CA PHE A 165 14.17 1.18 -22.62
C PHE A 165 14.45 -0.18 -23.24
N ALA A 166 13.92 -0.48 -24.43
CA ALA A 166 14.14 -1.75 -25.09
C ALA A 166 15.56 -1.90 -25.65
N THR A 167 16.15 -0.85 -26.22
CA THR A 167 17.44 -0.96 -26.94
C THR A 167 18.69 -0.71 -26.09
N SER A 168 18.56 -0.09 -24.92
CA SER A 168 19.71 0.23 -24.05
C SER A 168 20.40 -1.02 -23.49
N ASN A 169 21.73 -1.00 -23.36
CA ASN A 169 22.49 -2.08 -22.69
C ASN A 169 22.84 -1.75 -21.23
N GLN A 170 22.23 -0.72 -20.66
CA GLN A 170 22.36 -0.34 -19.25
C GLN A 170 21.16 -0.83 -18.44
N ILE A 171 21.24 -0.77 -17.11
CA ILE A 171 20.06 -1.02 -16.26
C ILE A 171 19.00 0.03 -16.60
N GLN A 172 17.78 -0.43 -16.90
CA GLN A 172 16.64 0.41 -17.24
C GLN A 172 15.49 0.13 -16.28
N ILE A 173 15.01 1.17 -15.61
CA ILE A 173 13.91 1.09 -14.64
C ILE A 173 12.75 1.94 -15.14
N MET A 174 11.71 1.31 -15.66
CA MET A 174 10.49 2.01 -16.08
C MET A 174 9.46 1.99 -14.96
N ILE A 175 8.95 3.15 -14.55
CA ILE A 175 7.89 3.24 -13.54
C ILE A 175 6.54 3.46 -14.22
N ILE A 176 5.55 2.62 -13.90
CA ILE A 176 4.20 2.68 -14.49
C ILE A 176 3.12 2.73 -13.41
N ASN A 177 2.04 3.46 -13.68
CA ASN A 177 0.82 3.36 -12.89
C ASN A 177 -0.09 2.29 -13.51
N ILE A 178 -0.56 1.34 -12.70
CA ILE A 178 -1.44 0.25 -13.16
C ILE A 178 -2.71 0.77 -13.84
N GLN A 179 -3.28 1.88 -13.37
CA GLN A 179 -4.52 2.46 -13.92
C GLN A 179 -4.35 2.92 -15.37
N SER A 180 -3.13 3.34 -15.74
CA SER A 180 -2.82 3.75 -17.11
C SER A 180 -2.80 2.59 -18.10
N PHE A 181 -2.81 1.34 -17.59
CA PHE A 181 -2.73 0.09 -18.36
C PHE A 181 -3.92 -0.86 -18.12
N GLN A 182 -4.85 -0.52 -17.21
CA GLN A 182 -6.02 -1.37 -16.95
C GLN A 182 -7.11 -1.25 -18.03
N LYS A 183 -7.19 -0.11 -18.73
CA LYS A 183 -8.20 0.15 -19.79
C LYS A 183 -7.88 -0.58 -21.11
N ASP A 184 -6.79 -1.34 -21.12
CA ASP A 184 -5.98 -1.64 -22.29
C ASP A 184 -5.89 -3.11 -22.64
N VAL A 185 -6.27 -3.98 -21.71
CA VAL A 185 -6.42 -5.39 -22.02
C VAL A 185 -7.79 -5.53 -22.65
N ALA A 186 -7.78 -5.70 -23.97
CA ALA A 186 -8.97 -6.08 -24.69
C ALA A 186 -9.58 -7.35 -24.06
N ASP A 187 -10.90 -7.36 -23.90
CA ASP A 187 -11.62 -8.54 -23.42
C ASP A 187 -11.62 -9.69 -24.47
N LYS A 188 -11.07 -9.42 -25.65
CA LYS A 188 -10.90 -10.34 -26.77
C LYS A 188 -9.50 -10.20 -27.38
N PRO A 189 -8.95 -11.23 -28.03
CA PRO A 189 -7.70 -11.12 -28.78
C PRO A 189 -7.74 -9.94 -29.76
N LEU A 190 -6.63 -9.22 -29.89
CA LEU A 190 -6.52 -8.02 -30.75
C LEU A 190 -6.90 -8.30 -32.21
N GLU A 191 -6.64 -9.52 -32.67
CA GLU A 191 -6.96 -10.02 -34.02
C GLU A 191 -8.46 -10.17 -34.27
N GLU A 192 -9.26 -10.29 -33.20
CA GLU A 192 -10.72 -10.42 -33.24
C GLU A 192 -11.44 -9.08 -33.01
N MET A 193 -10.68 -7.99 -32.80
CA MET A 193 -11.24 -6.67 -32.54
C MET A 193 -11.54 -5.92 -33.84
N THR A 194 -12.65 -5.19 -33.86
CA THR A 194 -12.96 -4.27 -34.95
C THR A 194 -12.03 -3.05 -34.94
N GLU A 195 -11.87 -2.37 -36.07
CA GLU A 195 -11.05 -1.15 -36.16
C GLU A 195 -11.46 -0.07 -35.15
N ASP A 196 -12.76 0.06 -34.87
CA ASP A 196 -13.29 1.02 -33.90
C ASP A 196 -12.95 0.65 -32.45
N GLU A 197 -12.81 -0.64 -32.15
CA GLU A 197 -12.35 -1.12 -30.85
C GLU A 197 -10.83 -0.95 -30.71
N LEU A 198 -10.05 -1.21 -31.76
CA LEU A 198 -8.61 -0.94 -31.80
C LEU A 198 -8.31 0.55 -31.57
N LYS A 199 -9.11 1.44 -32.18
CA LYS A 199 -9.05 2.90 -31.96
C LYS A 199 -9.48 3.36 -30.56
N LYS A 200 -9.96 2.46 -29.69
CA LYS A 200 -10.30 2.77 -28.29
C LYS A 200 -9.23 2.34 -27.28
N LEU A 201 -8.30 1.45 -27.66
CA LEU A 201 -7.17 1.02 -26.82
C LEU A 201 -6.29 2.20 -26.40
N ASN A 202 -5.51 2.19 -25.32
CA ASN A 202 -4.55 3.29 -25.14
C ASN A 202 -3.42 3.23 -26.19
N VAL A 203 -2.72 4.35 -26.33
CA VAL A 203 -1.59 4.57 -27.27
C VAL A 203 -0.54 3.46 -27.20
N ILE A 204 -0.39 2.80 -26.05
CA ILE A 204 0.62 1.75 -25.89
C ILE A 204 0.33 0.47 -26.71
N ASN A 205 -0.94 0.20 -26.98
CA ASN A 205 -1.38 -0.97 -27.75
C ASN A 205 -1.80 -0.62 -29.18
N ARG A 206 -1.64 0.64 -29.59
CA ARG A 206 -1.91 1.09 -30.96
C ARG A 206 -0.62 1.19 -31.74
N GLU A 207 -0.72 0.93 -33.03
CA GLU A 207 0.35 1.21 -33.97
C GLU A 207 0.70 2.70 -33.92
N ASN A 208 1.99 3.00 -34.01
CA ASN A 208 2.46 4.36 -33.93
C ASN A 208 3.58 4.61 -34.95
N ASP A 209 3.43 5.64 -35.77
CA ASP A 209 4.42 5.99 -36.80
C ASP A 209 5.81 6.30 -36.20
N ARG A 210 5.86 6.90 -34.99
CA ARG A 210 7.13 7.15 -34.27
C ARG A 210 7.81 5.86 -33.81
N MET A 211 7.03 4.78 -33.74
CA MET A 211 7.48 3.44 -33.42
C MET A 211 7.64 2.57 -34.68
N SER A 212 7.76 3.19 -35.86
CA SER A 212 7.92 2.48 -37.15
C SER A 212 6.74 1.57 -37.46
N GLY A 213 5.52 1.99 -37.10
CA GLY A 213 4.29 1.21 -37.27
C GLY A 213 4.07 0.12 -36.21
N ARG A 214 5.06 -0.16 -35.36
CA ARG A 214 4.95 -1.12 -34.25
C ARG A 214 4.19 -0.53 -33.07
N ARG A 215 3.67 -1.39 -32.21
CA ARG A 215 3.00 -0.98 -30.97
C ARG A 215 4.04 -0.78 -29.86
N PRO A 216 3.98 0.30 -29.06
CA PRO A 216 4.93 0.48 -27.95
C PRO A 216 5.01 -0.70 -26.97
N ILE A 217 3.90 -1.41 -26.74
CA ILE A 217 3.87 -2.60 -25.88
C ILE A 217 4.78 -3.72 -26.39
N GLU A 218 4.95 -3.87 -27.71
CA GLU A 218 5.79 -4.93 -28.30
C GLU A 218 7.26 -4.72 -27.95
N PHE A 219 7.71 -3.47 -27.87
CA PHE A 219 9.06 -3.16 -27.40
C PHE A 219 9.26 -3.54 -25.94
N ILE A 220 8.24 -3.35 -25.10
CA ILE A 220 8.29 -3.73 -23.69
C ILE A 220 8.29 -5.24 -23.55
N GLN A 221 7.37 -5.93 -24.23
CA GLN A 221 7.25 -7.39 -24.19
C GLN A 221 8.51 -8.08 -24.68
N ALA A 222 9.17 -7.54 -25.72
CA ALA A 222 10.44 -8.05 -26.24
C ALA A 222 11.61 -7.92 -25.24
N THR A 223 11.44 -7.18 -24.13
CA THR A 223 12.47 -7.11 -23.09
C THR A 223 12.37 -8.17 -22.01
N ASN A 224 11.28 -8.94 -21.94
CA ASN A 224 10.98 -9.86 -20.83
C ASN A 224 11.31 -9.24 -19.46
N PRO A 225 10.69 -8.11 -19.09
CA PRO A 225 11.11 -7.34 -17.94
C PRO A 225 10.88 -8.10 -16.62
N PHE A 226 11.70 -7.84 -15.62
CA PHE A 226 11.31 -8.13 -14.23
C PHE A 226 10.28 -7.09 -13.80
N VAL A 227 9.10 -7.54 -13.37
CA VAL A 227 8.03 -6.65 -12.91
C VAL A 227 8.02 -6.63 -11.38
N ILE A 228 8.25 -5.47 -10.80
CA ILE A 228 8.21 -5.23 -9.36
C ILE A 228 6.90 -4.56 -9.02
N ILE A 229 6.14 -5.13 -8.09
CA ILE A 229 4.87 -4.60 -7.63
C ILE A 229 5.01 -4.20 -6.17
N ASP A 230 4.81 -2.91 -5.91
CA ASP A 230 4.72 -2.35 -4.57
C ASP A 230 3.25 -2.29 -4.15
N GLU A 231 2.93 -2.80 -2.96
CA GLU A 231 1.57 -2.92 -2.43
C GLU A 231 0.61 -3.67 -3.38
N PRO A 232 0.86 -4.97 -3.66
CA PRO A 232 0.08 -5.79 -4.59
C PRO A 232 -1.42 -5.85 -4.27
N GLN A 233 -1.83 -5.69 -3.01
CA GLN A 233 -3.25 -5.62 -2.63
C GLN A 233 -3.99 -4.41 -3.23
N SER A 234 -3.27 -3.39 -3.68
CA SER A 234 -3.81 -2.20 -4.35
C SER A 234 -3.64 -2.25 -5.87
N VAL A 235 -2.65 -3.02 -6.36
CA VAL A 235 -2.28 -3.11 -7.79
C VAL A 235 -2.89 -4.35 -8.47
N ASP A 236 -2.86 -5.50 -7.80
CA ASP A 236 -3.19 -6.85 -8.31
C ASP A 236 -4.55 -7.36 -7.75
N ASN A 237 -5.48 -6.43 -7.51
CA ASN A 237 -6.75 -6.72 -6.86
C ASN A 237 -7.88 -7.11 -7.82
N THR A 238 -7.71 -6.87 -9.12
CA THR A 238 -8.73 -7.15 -10.16
C THR A 238 -8.14 -7.98 -11.30
N GLU A 239 -8.97 -8.79 -11.95
CA GLU A 239 -8.55 -9.58 -13.13
C GLU A 239 -8.00 -8.70 -14.26
N LYS A 240 -8.56 -7.50 -14.44
CA LYS A 240 -8.04 -6.53 -15.42
C LYS A 240 -6.61 -6.11 -15.12
N SER A 241 -6.27 -5.92 -13.84
CA SER A 241 -4.90 -5.58 -13.45
C SER A 241 -3.94 -6.74 -13.64
N ARG A 242 -4.37 -7.96 -13.31
CA ARG A 242 -3.60 -9.19 -13.58
C ARG A 242 -3.30 -9.35 -15.05
N ARG A 243 -4.32 -9.19 -15.90
CA ARG A 243 -4.15 -9.23 -17.35
C ARG A 243 -3.22 -8.12 -17.83
N ALA A 244 -3.29 -6.92 -17.27
CA ALA A 244 -2.42 -5.81 -17.65
C ALA A 244 -0.96 -6.07 -17.29
N ILE A 245 -0.69 -6.65 -16.12
CA ILE A 245 0.65 -7.08 -15.70
C ILE A 245 1.15 -8.22 -16.59
N ALA A 246 0.33 -9.24 -16.86
CA ALA A 246 0.68 -10.34 -17.73
C ALA A 246 0.98 -9.87 -19.17
N ASN A 247 0.26 -8.85 -19.66
CA ASN A 247 0.49 -8.25 -20.97
C ASN A 247 1.85 -7.53 -21.08
N LEU A 248 2.58 -7.29 -19.99
CA LEU A 248 3.97 -6.81 -20.05
C LEU A 248 4.96 -7.93 -20.44
N ASN A 249 4.51 -9.18 -20.52
CA ASN A 249 5.32 -10.38 -20.74
C ASN A 249 6.51 -10.49 -19.76
N PRO A 250 6.28 -10.48 -18.44
CA PRO A 250 7.35 -10.47 -17.46
C PRO A 250 8.16 -11.77 -17.46
N ALA A 251 9.49 -11.66 -17.31
CA ALA A 251 10.34 -12.83 -17.01
C ALA A 251 10.05 -13.38 -15.60
N ALA A 252 9.87 -12.48 -14.63
CA ALA A 252 9.42 -12.78 -13.28
C ALA A 252 8.71 -11.57 -12.68
N THR A 253 7.77 -11.83 -11.76
CA THR A 253 7.03 -10.80 -11.03
C THR A 253 7.36 -10.87 -9.54
N LEU A 254 7.91 -9.80 -8.99
CA LEU A 254 8.34 -9.67 -7.59
C LEU A 254 7.36 -8.76 -6.83
N ARG A 255 6.66 -9.30 -5.84
CA ARG A 255 5.64 -8.59 -5.05
C ARG A 255 6.15 -8.28 -3.66
N TYR A 256 6.17 -7.00 -3.31
CA TYR A 256 6.56 -6.54 -1.99
C TYR A 256 5.34 -5.97 -1.26
N SER A 257 5.00 -6.52 -0.10
CA SER A 257 3.89 -6.04 0.74
C SER A 257 4.20 -6.22 2.22
N ALA A 258 3.51 -5.48 3.08
CA ALA A 258 3.43 -5.86 4.49
C ALA A 258 2.32 -6.90 4.73
N THR A 259 1.30 -6.95 3.87
CA THR A 259 0.13 -7.82 4.02
C THR A 259 -0.26 -8.43 2.67
N HIS A 260 0.27 -9.62 2.37
CA HIS A 260 -0.13 -10.34 1.17
C HIS A 260 -1.52 -10.96 1.37
N ARG A 261 -2.47 -10.65 0.46
CA ARG A 261 -3.74 -11.37 0.42
C ARG A 261 -3.55 -12.80 -0.10
N ASN A 262 -2.77 -12.93 -1.17
CA ASN A 262 -2.43 -14.18 -1.82
C ASN A 262 -0.91 -14.18 -2.09
N PRO A 263 -0.08 -14.64 -1.14
CA PRO A 263 1.35 -14.71 -1.36
C PRO A 263 1.69 -15.84 -2.33
N TYR A 264 2.26 -15.50 -3.49
CA TYR A 264 2.73 -16.49 -4.47
C TYR A 264 4.19 -16.83 -4.18
N ASN A 265 4.52 -18.12 -4.09
CA ASN A 265 5.88 -18.59 -3.81
C ASN A 265 6.59 -17.70 -2.75
N LEU A 266 6.02 -17.57 -1.55
CA LEU A 266 6.53 -16.66 -0.52
C LEU A 266 7.99 -17.02 -0.19
N LEU A 267 8.90 -16.06 -0.35
CA LEU A 267 10.34 -16.30 -0.21
C LEU A 267 10.88 -15.81 1.13
N TYR A 268 10.32 -14.72 1.66
CA TYR A 268 10.80 -14.08 2.87
C TYR A 268 9.65 -13.43 3.62
N ARG A 269 9.70 -13.50 4.96
CA ARG A 269 8.71 -12.89 5.85
C ARG A 269 9.36 -12.20 7.04
N LEU A 270 9.14 -10.88 7.11
CA LEU A 270 9.38 -10.03 8.27
C LEU A 270 8.04 -9.46 8.73
N ASP A 271 7.35 -10.24 9.55
CA ASP A 271 6.06 -9.87 10.15
C ASP A 271 6.24 -8.84 11.29
N PRO A 272 5.16 -8.18 11.77
CA PRO A 272 5.27 -7.16 12.81
C PRO A 272 5.87 -7.67 14.13
N ILE A 273 5.71 -8.96 14.46
CA ILE A 273 6.27 -9.56 15.68
C ILE A 273 7.79 -9.65 15.53
N ARG A 274 8.28 -10.24 14.43
CA ARG A 274 9.71 -10.35 14.13
C ARG A 274 10.35 -8.97 13.97
N ALA A 275 9.67 -8.00 13.34
CA ALA A 275 10.16 -6.63 13.22
C ALA A 275 10.28 -5.94 14.58
N TYR A 276 9.35 -6.22 15.51
CA TYR A 276 9.41 -5.74 16.90
C TYR A 276 10.55 -6.41 17.69
N ASP A 277 10.70 -7.73 17.58
CA ASP A 277 11.75 -8.50 18.26
C ASP A 277 13.15 -8.04 17.83
N LEU A 278 13.31 -7.73 16.54
CA LEU A 278 14.53 -7.14 15.98
C LEU A 278 14.69 -5.63 16.27
N ARG A 279 13.74 -5.02 17.00
CA ARG A 279 13.70 -3.58 17.35
C ARG A 279 13.77 -2.64 16.15
N LEU A 280 13.25 -3.09 15.00
CA LEU A 280 13.24 -2.32 13.75
C LEU A 280 12.11 -1.29 13.71
N VAL A 281 11.02 -1.56 14.44
CA VAL A 281 9.85 -0.70 14.51
C VAL A 281 9.51 -0.37 15.97
N LYS A 282 8.96 0.84 16.19
CA LYS A 282 8.46 1.22 17.51
C LYS A 282 7.17 0.46 17.80
N ARG A 283 6.95 0.12 19.07
CA ARG A 283 5.65 -0.36 19.53
C ARG A 283 4.63 0.76 19.26
N ILE A 284 3.61 0.45 18.47
CA ILE A 284 2.40 1.26 18.48
C ILE A 284 1.66 0.83 19.74
N GLU A 285 1.81 1.61 20.81
CA GLU A 285 0.84 1.55 21.90
C GLU A 285 -0.41 2.23 21.37
N VAL A 286 -1.36 1.40 20.93
CA VAL A 286 -2.73 1.87 20.85
C VAL A 286 -3.11 2.08 22.31
N ALA A 287 -2.99 3.33 22.77
CA ALA A 287 -3.79 3.82 23.87
C ALA A 287 -5.23 3.67 23.39
N SER A 288 -5.77 2.46 23.51
CA SER A 288 -7.19 2.31 23.52
C SER A 288 -7.59 3.13 24.72
N ILE A 289 -8.19 4.28 24.48
CA ILE A 289 -9.14 4.85 25.43
C ILE A 289 -10.31 3.86 25.42
N ARG A 290 -10.05 2.63 25.91
CA ARG A 290 -11.01 1.94 26.72
C ARG A 290 -11.00 2.77 27.97
N SER A 291 -11.86 3.77 27.96
CA SER A 291 -12.37 4.33 29.18
C SER A 291 -13.12 3.23 29.92
N ASP A 292 -12.36 2.30 30.51
CA ASP A 292 -12.87 1.48 31.61
C ASP A 292 -13.16 2.39 32.84
N ASP A 293 -12.86 3.69 32.76
CA ASP A 293 -13.17 4.72 33.77
C ASP A 293 -14.32 5.70 33.42
N SER A 294 -14.93 5.65 32.22
CA SER A 294 -16.04 6.60 31.86
C SER A 294 -17.44 6.05 32.17
N PHE A 295 -17.58 5.16 33.14
CA PHE A 295 -18.89 4.88 33.73
C PHE A 295 -19.23 5.80 34.89
N ASN A 296 -18.33 6.66 35.36
CA ASN A 296 -18.56 7.51 36.54
C ASN A 296 -19.11 8.92 36.27
N ASP A 297 -19.19 9.37 35.00
CA ASP A 297 -19.74 10.68 34.67
C ASP A 297 -21.17 10.61 34.10
N ALA A 298 -22.03 11.52 34.54
CA ALA A 298 -23.44 11.51 34.20
C ALA A 298 -23.67 11.92 32.72
N TYR A 299 -24.23 11.00 31.93
CA TYR A 299 -24.53 11.25 30.52
C TYR A 299 -25.79 12.11 30.34
N VAL A 300 -25.70 13.24 29.64
CA VAL A 300 -26.85 14.06 29.24
C VAL A 300 -26.62 14.66 27.86
N LYS A 301 -27.58 14.51 26.94
CA LYS A 301 -27.54 15.12 25.61
C LYS A 301 -28.81 15.91 25.33
N LEU A 302 -28.70 17.16 24.87
CA LEU A 302 -29.85 17.96 24.45
C LEU A 302 -30.22 17.63 22.99
N LEU A 303 -31.43 17.11 22.78
CA LEU A 303 -31.89 16.69 21.45
C LEU A 303 -32.78 17.75 20.78
N LYS A 304 -33.70 18.36 21.55
CA LYS A 304 -34.70 19.32 21.06
C LYS A 304 -35.19 20.23 22.18
N THR A 305 -35.66 21.41 21.84
CA THR A 305 -36.46 22.26 22.74
C THR A 305 -37.82 22.55 22.09
N ASP A 306 -38.83 22.83 22.89
CA ASP A 306 -40.20 23.12 22.44
C ASP A 306 -40.86 24.11 23.39
N ASN A 307 -41.53 25.12 22.85
CA ASN A 307 -42.28 26.15 23.58
C ASN A 307 -43.77 26.20 23.22
N LYS A 308 -44.27 25.31 22.35
CA LYS A 308 -45.66 25.37 21.84
C LYS A 308 -46.73 25.15 22.92
N ASN A 309 -46.41 24.32 23.92
CA ASN A 309 -47.30 23.98 25.04
C ASN A 309 -46.53 24.08 26.38
N GLY A 310 -45.85 25.22 26.55
CA GLY A 310 -44.90 25.46 27.66
C GLY A 310 -43.46 25.06 27.31
N ILE A 311 -42.51 25.71 27.98
CA ILE A 311 -41.07 25.51 27.76
C ILE A 311 -40.65 24.13 28.27
N LYS A 312 -40.05 23.33 27.40
CA LYS A 312 -39.52 22.00 27.72
C LYS A 312 -38.37 21.62 26.78
N ALA A 313 -37.51 20.73 27.24
CA ALA A 313 -36.38 20.19 26.50
C ALA A 313 -36.47 18.66 26.43
N GLN A 314 -36.14 18.07 25.28
CA GLN A 314 -35.97 16.64 25.12
C GLN A 314 -34.51 16.31 25.31
N VAL A 315 -34.22 15.54 26.35
CA VAL A 315 -32.86 15.09 26.68
C VAL A 315 -32.73 13.58 26.54
N GLU A 316 -31.53 13.11 26.22
CA GLU A 316 -31.16 11.71 26.33
C GLU A 316 -30.27 11.52 27.55
N ILE A 317 -30.64 10.59 28.43
CA ILE A 317 -29.92 10.30 29.68
C ILE A 317 -29.81 8.77 29.87
N HIS A 318 -28.99 8.34 30.82
CA HIS A 318 -29.05 6.99 31.35
C HIS A 318 -30.23 6.85 32.33
N LYS A 319 -31.05 5.82 32.13
CA LYS A 319 -32.18 5.47 33.01
C LYS A 319 -32.01 4.04 33.51
N LYS A 320 -32.38 3.81 34.78
CA LYS A 320 -32.29 2.51 35.45
C LYS A 320 -33.13 1.45 34.71
N GLY A 321 -32.49 0.34 34.35
CA GLY A 321 -33.11 -0.81 33.68
C GLY A 321 -32.76 -2.13 34.38
N SER A 322 -33.41 -3.21 33.97
CA SER A 322 -33.27 -4.55 34.57
C SER A 322 -31.85 -5.15 34.47
N ASN A 323 -31.09 -4.77 33.44
CA ASN A 323 -29.71 -5.22 33.21
C ASN A 323 -28.70 -4.05 33.28
N GLY A 324 -28.99 -3.03 34.09
CA GLY A 324 -28.14 -1.82 34.24
C GLY A 324 -28.69 -0.58 33.51
N PRO A 325 -27.99 0.56 33.61
CA PRO A 325 -28.41 1.82 32.99
C PRO A 325 -28.50 1.72 31.46
N LYS A 326 -29.59 2.22 30.86
CA LYS A 326 -29.79 2.29 29.41
C LYS A 326 -30.12 3.71 28.97
N LYS A 327 -29.68 4.09 27.77
CA LYS A 327 -30.04 5.39 27.17
C LYS A 327 -31.55 5.49 26.95
N ALA A 328 -32.16 6.56 27.44
CA ALA A 328 -33.58 6.85 27.31
C ALA A 328 -33.80 8.32 27.00
N LYS A 329 -34.77 8.61 26.13
CA LYS A 329 -35.17 9.97 25.75
C LYS A 329 -36.38 10.39 26.57
N LEU A 330 -36.30 11.55 27.20
CA LEU A 330 -37.41 12.08 27.98
C LEU A 330 -37.50 13.60 27.90
N TRP A 331 -38.70 14.12 28.14
CA TRP A 331 -38.96 15.55 28.21
C TRP A 331 -38.78 16.04 29.64
N VAL A 332 -38.05 17.14 29.79
CA VAL A 332 -37.84 17.85 31.06
C VAL A 332 -38.32 19.28 30.96
N LYS A 333 -38.75 19.81 32.12
CA LYS A 333 -39.14 21.20 32.32
C LYS A 333 -38.25 21.83 33.39
N GLN A 334 -38.31 23.15 33.50
CA GLN A 334 -37.67 23.87 34.61
C GLN A 334 -38.13 23.28 35.97
N GLY A 335 -37.17 23.03 36.86
CA GLY A 335 -37.37 22.40 38.16
C GLY A 335 -37.35 20.87 38.16
N ASP A 336 -37.30 20.21 37.00
CA ASP A 336 -37.16 18.74 36.96
C ASP A 336 -35.75 18.31 37.40
N ASP A 337 -35.69 17.25 38.21
CA ASP A 337 -34.44 16.62 38.67
C ASP A 337 -34.15 15.34 37.87
N LEU A 338 -33.00 15.29 37.19
CA LEU A 338 -32.59 14.11 36.42
C LEU A 338 -32.31 12.89 37.30
N PHE A 339 -31.99 13.06 38.59
CA PHE A 339 -31.88 11.96 39.55
C PHE A 339 -33.19 11.20 39.66
N VAL A 340 -34.30 11.93 39.82
CA VAL A 340 -35.63 11.32 39.91
C VAL A 340 -36.05 10.73 38.55
N LYS A 341 -35.83 11.46 37.44
CA LYS A 341 -36.23 11.01 36.10
C LYS A 341 -35.45 9.79 35.59
N SER A 342 -34.21 9.61 36.06
CA SER A 342 -33.35 8.47 35.73
C SER A 342 -33.71 7.19 36.51
N GLY A 343 -34.59 7.27 37.52
CA GLY A 343 -34.85 6.16 38.44
C GLY A 343 -33.79 6.04 39.54
N GLU A 344 -33.31 7.19 40.02
CA GLU A 344 -32.37 7.34 41.13
C GLU A 344 -30.97 6.79 40.84
N ILE A 345 -30.43 7.08 39.65
CA ILE A 345 -29.02 6.81 39.36
C ILE A 345 -28.16 7.87 40.05
N ASP A 346 -27.27 7.43 40.95
CA ASP A 346 -26.48 8.30 41.84
C ASP A 346 -25.66 9.39 41.11
N MET A 347 -25.26 9.15 39.86
CA MET A 347 -24.50 10.12 39.06
C MET A 347 -25.26 11.43 38.81
N TYR A 348 -26.60 11.41 38.83
CA TYR A 348 -27.43 12.61 38.66
C TYR A 348 -27.76 13.31 39.99
N ARG A 349 -27.38 12.72 41.14
CA ARG A 349 -27.80 13.18 42.49
C ARG A 349 -27.34 14.61 42.81
N ASN A 350 -26.19 15.03 42.27
CA ASN A 350 -25.60 16.32 42.56
C ASN A 350 -25.48 17.14 41.27
N GLY A 351 -26.28 18.20 41.14
CA GLY A 351 -26.06 19.23 40.12
C GLY A 351 -26.83 19.08 38.79
N TYR A 352 -27.80 18.17 38.70
CA TYR A 352 -28.60 17.95 37.47
C TYR A 352 -30.10 18.31 37.64
N ILE A 353 -30.37 19.42 38.32
CA ILE A 353 -31.72 20.03 38.37
C ILE A 353 -31.80 21.10 37.28
N VAL A 354 -32.82 21.02 36.43
CA VAL A 354 -33.01 21.95 35.31
C VAL A 354 -33.36 23.34 35.84
N GLN A 355 -32.49 24.32 35.62
CA GLN A 355 -32.68 25.71 36.03
C GLN A 355 -33.29 26.58 34.94
N ASN A 356 -32.84 26.41 33.69
CA ASN A 356 -33.33 27.21 32.58
C ASN A 356 -33.36 26.40 31.28
N ILE A 357 -34.28 26.75 30.40
CA ILE A 357 -34.40 26.19 29.05
C ILE A 357 -34.71 27.34 28.10
N ASP A 358 -33.86 27.52 27.08
CA ASP A 358 -34.07 28.48 26.01
C ASP A 358 -34.51 27.76 24.72
N CYS A 359 -35.58 28.26 24.10
CA CYS A 359 -36.15 27.72 22.86
C CYS A 359 -35.95 28.68 21.67
N THR A 360 -35.07 29.68 21.80
CA THR A 360 -34.78 30.65 20.73
C THR A 360 -34.06 29.95 19.58
N PRO A 361 -34.63 29.97 18.35
CA PRO A 361 -34.00 29.29 17.22
C PRO A 361 -32.57 29.76 16.97
N GLY A 362 -31.60 28.84 17.00
CA GLY A 362 -30.18 29.11 16.84
C GLY A 362 -29.43 29.48 18.13
N ALA A 363 -30.11 29.50 19.27
CA ALA A 363 -29.56 29.73 20.60
C ALA A 363 -30.22 28.82 21.65
N GLU A 364 -30.69 27.64 21.26
CA GLU A 364 -31.37 26.71 22.15
C GLU A 364 -30.39 26.07 23.14
N TYR A 365 -30.69 26.17 24.44
CA TYR A 365 -29.89 25.51 25.49
C TYR A 365 -30.74 25.02 26.67
N ILE A 366 -30.14 24.13 27.47
CA ILE A 366 -30.62 23.73 28.79
C ILE A 366 -29.53 23.97 29.83
N GLU A 367 -29.87 24.60 30.95
CA GLU A 367 -28.96 24.91 32.06
C GLU A 367 -29.36 24.15 33.32
N PHE A 368 -28.36 23.67 34.06
CA PHE A 368 -28.51 22.95 35.33
C PHE A 368 -28.04 23.78 36.52
N ASN A 369 -28.49 23.42 37.73
CA ASN A 369 -28.22 24.14 38.98
C ASN A 369 -26.74 24.24 39.39
N GLN A 370 -25.87 23.44 38.78
CA GLN A 370 -24.42 23.55 38.93
C GLN A 370 -23.76 24.59 38.00
N GLY A 371 -24.54 25.33 37.22
CA GLY A 371 -24.05 26.33 36.25
C GLY A 371 -23.53 25.74 34.94
N ARG A 372 -23.74 24.43 34.70
CA ARG A 372 -23.46 23.81 33.40
C ARG A 372 -24.67 23.97 32.48
N PHE A 373 -24.43 24.29 31.21
CA PHE A 373 -25.45 24.31 30.18
C PHE A 373 -25.04 23.48 28.97
N LEU A 374 -26.03 23.05 28.19
CA LEU A 374 -25.88 22.27 26.96
C LEU A 374 -26.66 22.94 25.83
N GLU A 375 -25.98 23.21 24.71
CA GLU A 375 -26.62 23.68 23.49
C GLU A 375 -27.22 22.51 22.68
N LEU A 376 -28.06 22.83 21.71
CA LEU A 376 -28.69 21.83 20.86
C LEU A 376 -27.65 20.90 20.19
N GLY A 377 -27.74 19.60 20.49
CA GLY A 377 -26.86 18.58 19.96
C GLY A 377 -25.61 18.28 20.80
N GLN A 378 -25.28 19.11 21.79
CA GLN A 378 -24.15 18.88 22.71
C GLN A 378 -24.47 17.79 23.75
N GLU A 379 -23.43 17.14 24.27
CA GLU A 379 -23.52 16.08 25.27
C GLU A 379 -22.46 16.22 26.37
N ILE A 380 -22.80 15.83 27.60
CA ILE A 380 -21.88 15.65 28.74
C ILE A 380 -21.73 14.15 28.98
N GLY A 381 -20.53 13.68 29.32
CA GLY A 381 -20.25 12.27 29.58
C GLY A 381 -20.34 11.38 28.33
N GLY A 382 -20.23 12.00 27.15
CA GLY A 382 -20.18 11.32 25.85
C GLY A 382 -18.77 11.35 25.25
N LEU A 383 -18.47 10.36 24.40
CA LEU A 383 -17.17 10.14 23.76
C LEU A 383 -16.73 11.28 22.81
N GLY A 384 -17.59 12.26 22.51
CA GLY A 384 -17.32 13.28 21.50
C GLY A 384 -16.25 14.32 21.89
N ASP A 385 -16.36 14.91 23.08
CA ASP A 385 -15.54 16.08 23.45
C ASP A 385 -14.19 15.72 24.06
N GLU A 386 -14.09 14.59 24.77
CA GLU A 386 -12.83 14.14 25.37
C GLU A 386 -11.85 13.60 24.32
N VAL A 387 -12.36 12.93 23.29
CA VAL A 387 -11.54 12.43 22.17
C VAL A 387 -10.97 13.60 21.35
N MET A 388 -11.73 14.68 21.15
CA MET A 388 -11.27 15.87 20.44
C MET A 388 -10.21 16.66 21.23
N LYS A 389 -10.40 16.83 22.55
CA LYS A 389 -9.42 17.53 23.40
C LYS A 389 -8.13 16.73 23.58
N ALA A 390 -8.21 15.41 23.71
CA ALA A 390 -7.02 14.55 23.81
C ALA A 390 -6.19 14.57 22.51
N GLN A 391 -6.84 14.57 21.34
CA GLN A 391 -6.15 14.67 20.04
C GLN A 391 -5.38 15.99 19.86
N VAL A 392 -5.91 17.10 20.38
CA VAL A 392 -5.27 18.42 20.25
C VAL A 392 -4.08 18.60 21.22
N TRP A 393 -4.04 17.87 22.34
CA TRP A 393 -2.93 17.94 23.30
C TRP A 393 -1.74 17.04 22.94
N GLU A 394 -1.94 16.01 22.12
CA GLU A 394 -0.87 15.11 21.65
C GLU A 394 -0.32 15.43 20.25
N THR A 395 -0.77 16.53 19.61
CA THR A 395 -0.15 17.06 18.39
C THR A 395 0.74 18.25 18.72
#